data_AF-A0A538H7F5-F1
#
_entry.id   AF-A0A538H7F5-F1
#
_cell.length_a   1.000
_cell.length_b   1.000
_cell.length_c   1.000
_cell.angle_alpha   90.00
_cell.angle_beta   90.00
_cell.angle_gamma   90.00
#
_symmetry.space_group_name_H-M   'P 1'
#
loop_
_entity.id
_entity.type
_entity.pdbx_description
1 polymer ?
#
loop_
_entity_poly.entity_id
_entity_poly.type
_entity_poly.pdbx_seq_one_letter_code
_entity_poly.pdbx_strand_id
1 'polypeptide(L)'
;EWLARSFDVELAYRLERAGLPIVFVPDALGAQIYEKGFAGIVGDFDAAGRAAVAMVRREPALLPHLPLGNFWRGSQRAATLRRALLAARAPIWPLRAVDPLLTRSDRPYRFLQDYCYWRGVRRAAPDRVTWQRLTGGVVILLYHALAPRGEPASRYILPARRFARQLRWLRLRGYTVLGLDEYVRHRLEHTLPPPRSVVITLDDAYADNAELAHPLLRRHGLTATIFAVSRGMGQLNLWSEGAEVQGRPLMTWEQAEELRRDGLGFGAHTRTHASLPGLPPAELGDEVGGSRVDLEGRLGAIRHFAYPYGRLDEASVRAVEEAGFVSACGIEEGRNSPGTPPFALRRCEIRGTDSLLRFALTLALGKRPGS
;
A
#
# COMPACT_ATOMS: atom_id res chain seq x y z
N GLU A 1 -13.20 12.83 -17.48
CA GLU A 1 -13.32 11.70 -18.44
C GLU A 1 -13.46 10.32 -17.81
N TRP A 2 -12.73 9.94 -16.75
CA TRP A 2 -12.75 8.54 -16.28
C TRP A 2 -13.96 8.09 -15.43
N LEU A 3 -14.69 9.01 -14.81
CA LEU A 3 -15.80 8.68 -13.90
C LEU A 3 -17.15 8.43 -14.59
N ALA A 4 -17.29 8.82 -15.87
CA ALA A 4 -18.43 8.43 -16.71
C ALA A 4 -18.35 6.97 -17.17
N ARG A 5 -17.22 6.28 -16.95
CA ARG A 5 -16.88 4.96 -17.51
C ARG A 5 -17.32 3.76 -16.67
N SER A 6 -18.05 3.95 -15.57
CA SER A 6 -18.39 2.81 -14.70
C SER A 6 -19.27 1.74 -15.38
N PHE A 7 -20.13 2.15 -16.32
CA PHE A 7 -20.90 1.23 -17.15
C PHE A 7 -20.03 0.55 -18.21
N ASP A 8 -19.12 1.29 -18.85
CA ASP A 8 -18.22 0.75 -19.87
C ASP A 8 -17.25 -0.29 -19.29
N VAL A 9 -16.77 -0.07 -18.05
CA VAL A 9 -15.90 -1.00 -17.34
C VAL A 9 -16.64 -2.30 -17.01
N GLU A 10 -17.92 -2.23 -16.64
CA GLU A 10 -18.70 -3.42 -16.33
C GLU A 10 -19.03 -4.25 -17.56
N LEU A 11 -19.43 -3.58 -18.65
CA LEU A 11 -19.64 -4.23 -19.94
C LEU A 11 -18.34 -4.87 -20.43
N ALA A 12 -17.22 -4.14 -20.41
CA ALA A 12 -15.91 -4.66 -20.79
C ALA A 12 -15.55 -5.92 -19.98
N TYR A 13 -15.72 -5.86 -18.65
CA TYR A 13 -15.44 -7.01 -17.78
C TYR A 13 -16.32 -8.23 -18.12
N ARG A 14 -17.61 -8.03 -18.40
CA ARG A 14 -18.51 -9.14 -18.81
C ARG A 14 -18.12 -9.72 -20.17
N LEU A 15 -17.75 -8.88 -21.14
CA LEU A 15 -17.31 -9.31 -22.47
C LEU A 15 -16.02 -10.14 -22.36
N GLU A 16 -15.04 -9.66 -21.58
CA GLU A 16 -13.80 -10.39 -21.31
C GLU A 16 -14.07 -11.75 -20.65
N ARG A 17 -14.93 -11.81 -19.63
CA ARG A 17 -15.34 -13.07 -18.98
C ARG A 17 -16.10 -14.02 -19.91
N ALA A 18 -16.78 -13.50 -20.92
CA ALA A 18 -17.44 -14.31 -21.95
C ALA A 18 -16.46 -14.81 -23.03
N GLY A 19 -15.16 -14.52 -22.89
CA GLY A 19 -14.13 -14.90 -23.86
C GLY A 19 -14.16 -14.05 -25.13
N LEU A 20 -14.85 -12.90 -25.11
CA LEU A 20 -14.93 -12.01 -26.26
C LEU A 20 -13.72 -11.07 -26.26
N PRO A 21 -12.94 -11.02 -27.36
CA PRO A 21 -11.78 -10.15 -27.44
C PRO A 21 -12.22 -8.69 -27.53
N ILE A 22 -11.64 -7.84 -26.68
CA ILE A 22 -11.82 -6.38 -26.75
C ILE A 22 -10.65 -5.82 -27.55
N VAL A 23 -10.92 -5.31 -28.75
CA VAL A 23 -9.90 -4.71 -29.62
C VAL A 23 -9.98 -3.19 -29.48
N PHE A 24 -8.88 -2.58 -29.05
CA PHE A 24 -8.75 -1.13 -29.06
C PHE A 24 -8.53 -0.66 -30.50
N VAL A 25 -9.43 0.20 -30.99
CA VAL A 25 -9.34 0.77 -32.33
C VAL A 25 -8.96 2.25 -32.18
N PRO A 26 -7.67 2.62 -32.33
CA PRO A 26 -7.19 3.98 -32.04
C PRO A 26 -7.82 5.05 -32.93
N ASP A 27 -8.20 4.67 -34.16
CA ASP A 27 -8.77 5.58 -35.16
C ASP A 27 -10.31 5.64 -35.12
N ALA A 28 -10.94 4.94 -34.17
CA ALA A 28 -12.39 5.00 -34.01
C ALA A 28 -12.80 6.38 -33.49
N LEU A 29 -13.49 7.14 -34.34
CA LEU A 29 -14.06 8.45 -33.97
C LEU A 29 -15.29 8.26 -33.08
N GLY A 30 -15.09 8.35 -31.76
CA GLY A 30 -16.16 8.45 -30.79
C GLY A 30 -16.40 9.91 -30.39
N ALA A 31 -17.61 10.43 -30.61
CA ALA A 31 -18.04 11.71 -30.05
C ALA A 31 -19.18 11.47 -29.06
N GLN A 32 -19.07 12.06 -27.86
CA GLN A 32 -20.13 12.04 -26.87
C GLN A 32 -20.44 13.47 -26.44
N ILE A 33 -21.62 13.96 -26.81
CA ILE A 33 -22.08 15.31 -26.48
C ILE A 33 -22.95 15.22 -25.22
N TYR A 34 -22.52 15.91 -24.16
CA TYR A 34 -23.28 16.01 -22.91
C TYR A 34 -23.77 17.43 -22.68
N GLU A 35 -25.04 17.69 -23.00
CA GLU A 35 -25.77 18.89 -22.61
C GLU A 35 -26.36 18.71 -21.19
N LYS A 36 -25.49 18.79 -20.18
CA LYS A 36 -25.91 18.75 -18.77
C LYS A 36 -25.38 19.95 -18.01
N GLY A 37 -26.27 20.63 -17.30
CA GLY A 37 -25.90 21.61 -16.27
C GLY A 37 -25.24 20.94 -15.07
N PHE A 38 -24.59 21.73 -14.21
CA PHE A 38 -23.88 21.25 -13.02
C PHE A 38 -24.71 20.35 -12.10
N ALA A 39 -26.00 20.65 -11.93
CA ALA A 39 -26.90 19.83 -11.13
C ALA A 39 -27.03 18.39 -11.67
N GLY A 40 -27.13 18.25 -13.00
CA GLY A 40 -27.19 16.94 -13.66
C GLY A 40 -25.89 16.17 -13.50
N ILE A 41 -24.76 16.86 -13.70
CA ILE A 41 -23.43 16.27 -13.53
C ILE A 41 -23.27 15.77 -12.09
N VAL A 42 -23.49 16.60 -11.09
CA VAL A 42 -23.35 16.18 -9.68
C VAL A 42 -24.30 15.01 -9.34
N GLY A 43 -25.51 15.00 -9.90
CA GLY A 43 -26.45 13.88 -9.78
C GLY A 43 -25.88 12.58 -10.34
N ASP A 44 -25.28 12.62 -11.54
CA ASP A 44 -24.67 11.47 -12.20
C ASP A 44 -23.54 10.87 -11.37
N PHE A 45 -22.63 11.70 -10.83
CA PHE A 45 -21.52 11.21 -10.02
C PHE A 45 -22.00 10.57 -8.72
N ASP A 46 -22.99 11.17 -8.04
CA ASP A 46 -23.61 10.57 -6.85
C ASP A 46 -24.27 9.23 -7.20
N ALA A 47 -24.99 9.15 -8.32
CA ALA A 47 -25.59 7.92 -8.80
C ALA A 47 -24.54 6.85 -9.15
N ALA A 48 -23.45 7.23 -9.82
CA ALA A 48 -22.33 6.35 -10.16
C ALA A 48 -21.66 5.80 -8.90
N GLY A 49 -21.50 6.61 -7.85
CA GLY A 49 -20.99 6.15 -6.56
C GLY A 49 -21.89 5.10 -5.90
N ARG A 50 -23.22 5.31 -5.92
CA ARG A 50 -24.19 4.32 -5.42
C ARG A 50 -24.16 3.03 -6.25
N ALA A 51 -24.13 3.17 -7.58
CA ALA A 51 -24.08 2.05 -8.51
C ALA A 51 -22.81 1.21 -8.30
N ALA A 52 -21.64 1.84 -8.11
CA ALA A 52 -20.39 1.14 -7.86
C ALA A 52 -20.43 0.25 -6.61
N VAL A 53 -21.10 0.69 -5.53
CA VAL A 53 -21.29 -0.13 -4.33
C VAL A 53 -22.16 -1.35 -4.63
N ALA A 54 -23.24 -1.18 -5.41
CA ALA A 54 -24.11 -2.28 -5.82
C ALA A 54 -23.39 -3.26 -6.76
N MET A 55 -22.55 -2.75 -7.67
CA MET A 55 -21.73 -3.56 -8.57
C MET A 55 -20.73 -4.41 -7.79
N VAL A 56 -19.93 -3.81 -6.90
CA VAL A 56 -18.95 -4.56 -6.08
C VAL A 56 -19.62 -5.57 -5.16
N ARG A 57 -20.84 -5.30 -4.68
CA ARG A 57 -21.60 -6.30 -3.91
C ARG A 57 -21.96 -7.54 -4.73
N ARG A 58 -22.21 -7.37 -6.04
CA ARG A 58 -22.54 -8.48 -6.95
C ARG A 58 -21.28 -9.16 -7.50
N GLU A 59 -20.26 -8.38 -7.81
CA GLU A 59 -19.00 -8.81 -8.41
C GLU A 59 -17.83 -8.11 -7.70
N PRO A 60 -17.31 -8.70 -6.59
CA PRO A 60 -16.22 -8.12 -5.82
C PRO A 60 -14.95 -7.86 -6.64
N ALA A 61 -14.68 -8.66 -7.68
CA ALA A 61 -13.50 -8.53 -8.55
C ALA A 61 -13.41 -7.18 -9.27
N LEU A 62 -14.52 -6.45 -9.42
CA LEU A 62 -14.52 -5.11 -9.99
C LEU A 62 -13.91 -4.04 -9.07
N LEU A 63 -13.78 -4.32 -7.77
CA LEU A 63 -13.33 -3.34 -6.78
C LEU A 63 -12.01 -2.62 -7.15
N PRO A 64 -10.91 -3.30 -7.53
CA PRO A 64 -9.67 -2.63 -7.94
C PRO A 64 -9.80 -1.79 -9.22
N HIS A 65 -10.77 -2.08 -10.09
CA HIS A 65 -10.96 -1.42 -11.37
C HIS A 65 -11.89 -0.20 -11.31
N LEU A 66 -12.61 -0.03 -10.20
CA LEU A 66 -13.52 1.10 -9.98
C LEU A 66 -12.87 2.20 -9.11
N PRO A 67 -13.30 3.47 -9.24
CA PRO A 67 -12.87 4.54 -8.33
C PRO A 67 -13.14 4.20 -6.85
N LEU A 68 -14.15 3.38 -6.56
CA LEU A 68 -14.46 2.82 -5.24
C LEU A 68 -13.28 2.07 -4.60
N GLY A 69 -12.41 1.42 -5.39
CA GLY A 69 -11.24 0.70 -4.91
C GLY A 69 -10.07 1.59 -4.51
N ASN A 70 -10.15 2.90 -4.72
CA ASN A 70 -9.05 3.82 -4.43
C ASN A 70 -9.53 5.17 -3.91
N PHE A 71 -9.95 5.21 -2.63
CA PHE A 71 -10.24 6.46 -1.95
C PHE A 71 -9.05 7.41 -2.01
N TRP A 72 -7.83 6.94 -1.76
CA TRP A 72 -6.66 7.81 -1.66
C TRP A 72 -6.03 8.20 -3.00
N ARG A 73 -6.77 8.07 -4.11
CA ARG A 73 -6.35 8.52 -5.44
C ARG A 73 -6.14 10.04 -5.45
N GLY A 74 -5.09 10.48 -6.15
CA GLY A 74 -4.72 11.88 -6.26
C GLY A 74 -3.89 12.35 -5.07
N SER A 75 -3.98 13.63 -4.73
CA SER A 75 -3.18 14.20 -3.64
C SER A 75 -3.75 13.87 -2.26
N GLN A 76 -2.88 13.64 -1.28
CA GLN A 76 -3.27 13.43 0.13
C GLN A 76 -4.11 14.59 0.69
N ARG A 77 -3.82 15.83 0.27
CA ARG A 77 -4.59 17.02 0.66
C ARG A 77 -6.03 16.94 0.16
N ALA A 78 -6.22 16.58 -1.11
CA ALA A 78 -7.56 16.40 -1.68
C ALA A 78 -8.31 15.26 -0.97
N ALA A 79 -7.69 14.10 -0.79
CA ALA A 79 -8.35 12.97 -0.10
C ALA A 79 -8.75 13.31 1.34
N THR A 80 -7.92 14.08 2.06
CA THR A 80 -8.21 14.54 3.43
C THR A 80 -9.36 15.56 3.45
N LEU A 81 -9.35 16.55 2.55
CA LEU A 81 -10.44 17.51 2.41
C LEU A 81 -11.76 16.79 2.07
N ARG A 82 -11.73 15.86 1.10
CA ARG A 82 -12.89 15.06 0.72
C ARG A 82 -13.44 14.29 1.92
N ARG A 83 -12.57 13.62 2.69
CA ARG A 83 -12.96 12.92 3.92
C ARG A 83 -13.62 13.85 4.94
N ALA A 84 -13.09 15.06 5.15
CA ALA A 84 -13.66 16.05 6.05
C ALA A 84 -15.05 16.54 5.58
N LEU A 85 -15.18 16.90 4.30
CA LEU A 85 -16.46 17.30 3.70
C LEU A 85 -17.51 16.21 3.80
N LEU A 86 -17.12 14.96 3.51
CA LEU A 86 -18.00 13.81 3.68
C LEU A 86 -18.42 13.70 5.15
N ALA A 87 -17.48 13.73 6.09
CA ALA A 87 -17.74 13.64 7.54
C ALA A 87 -18.78 14.68 7.99
N ALA A 88 -18.62 15.93 7.56
CA ALA A 88 -19.52 17.05 7.83
C ALA A 88 -20.83 17.02 7.03
N ARG A 89 -21.00 16.07 6.10
CA ARG A 89 -22.13 16.02 5.15
C ARG A 89 -22.31 17.34 4.39
N ALA A 90 -21.19 17.96 4.00
CA ALA A 90 -21.18 19.30 3.42
C ALA A 90 -22.07 19.37 2.17
N PRO A 91 -22.97 20.36 2.06
CA PRO A 91 -23.83 20.51 0.90
C PRO A 91 -23.02 20.96 -0.32
N ILE A 92 -23.54 20.62 -1.51
CA ILE A 92 -22.96 21.03 -2.81
C ILE A 92 -23.54 22.31 -3.37
N TRP A 93 -24.66 22.80 -2.82
CA TRP A 93 -25.32 23.99 -3.35
C TRP A 93 -24.45 25.26 -3.29
N PRO A 94 -23.54 25.46 -2.31
CA PRO A 94 -22.64 26.62 -2.33
C PRO A 94 -21.72 26.59 -3.56
N LEU A 95 -21.46 25.41 -4.11
CA LEU A 95 -20.60 25.22 -5.28
C LEU A 95 -21.30 25.53 -6.59
N ARG A 96 -22.64 25.61 -6.62
CA ARG A 96 -23.38 26.13 -7.79
C ARG A 96 -23.03 27.60 -8.06
N ALA A 97 -22.75 28.37 -7.02
CA ALA A 97 -22.44 29.80 -7.16
C ALA A 97 -21.10 30.04 -7.88
N VAL A 98 -20.19 29.07 -7.87
CA VAL A 98 -18.89 29.17 -8.54
C VAL A 98 -18.81 28.35 -9.83
N ASP A 99 -19.87 27.65 -10.21
CA ASP A 99 -19.93 26.83 -11.44
C ASP A 99 -19.65 27.63 -12.73
N PRO A 100 -20.18 28.86 -12.92
CA PRO A 100 -19.87 29.66 -14.10
C PRO A 100 -18.37 30.05 -14.22
N LEU A 101 -17.63 29.95 -13.12
CA LEU A 101 -16.21 30.33 -13.02
C LEU A 101 -15.27 29.13 -13.21
N LEU A 102 -15.80 27.92 -13.39
CA LEU A 102 -15.03 26.69 -13.48
C LEU A 102 -15.21 26.02 -14.84
N THR A 103 -14.11 25.59 -15.45
CA THR A 103 -14.14 24.70 -16.60
C THR A 103 -14.14 23.24 -16.15
N ARG A 104 -14.75 22.35 -16.95
CA ARG A 104 -14.87 20.92 -16.62
C ARG A 104 -13.51 20.20 -16.51
N SER A 105 -12.47 20.77 -17.10
CA SER A 105 -11.09 20.29 -17.03
C SER A 105 -10.37 20.66 -15.73
N ASP A 106 -10.86 21.67 -15.00
CA ASP A 106 -10.15 22.27 -13.88
C ASP A 106 -10.03 21.34 -12.67
N ARG A 107 -8.93 21.50 -11.93
CA ARG A 107 -8.66 20.71 -10.71
C ARG A 107 -9.80 20.79 -9.67
N PRO A 108 -10.39 21.97 -9.37
CA PRO A 108 -11.51 22.05 -8.43
C PRO A 108 -12.75 21.29 -8.93
N TYR A 109 -12.99 21.30 -10.24
CA TYR A 109 -14.11 20.58 -10.84
C TYR A 109 -13.94 19.05 -10.71
N ARG A 110 -12.74 18.53 -11.00
CA ARG A 110 -12.41 17.10 -10.81
C ARG A 110 -12.52 16.67 -9.34
N PHE A 111 -12.09 17.53 -8.43
CA PHE A 111 -12.26 17.27 -6.99
C PHE A 111 -13.73 17.16 -6.61
N LEU A 112 -14.58 18.05 -7.13
CA LEU A 112 -16.00 18.03 -6.85
C LEU A 112 -16.70 16.78 -7.39
N GLN A 113 -16.39 16.41 -8.64
CA GLN A 113 -16.85 15.17 -9.25
C GLN A 113 -16.60 13.97 -8.35
N ASP A 114 -15.37 13.85 -7.87
CA ASP A 114 -14.93 12.79 -6.99
C ASP A 114 -15.57 12.90 -5.58
N TYR A 115 -15.74 14.10 -5.03
CA TYR A 115 -16.51 14.30 -3.80
C TYR A 115 -17.96 13.81 -3.93
N CYS A 116 -18.64 14.12 -5.04
CA CYS A 116 -20.02 13.71 -5.30
C CYS A 116 -20.12 12.19 -5.48
N TYR A 117 -19.16 11.59 -6.18
CA TYR A 117 -19.02 10.14 -6.27
C TYR A 117 -18.96 9.49 -4.88
N TRP A 118 -18.04 9.95 -4.03
CA TRP A 118 -17.88 9.40 -2.69
C TRP A 118 -19.06 9.73 -1.75
N ARG A 119 -19.82 10.79 -2.02
CA ARG A 119 -21.08 11.06 -1.32
C ARG A 119 -22.14 10.01 -1.67
N GLY A 120 -22.23 9.64 -2.94
CA GLY A 120 -23.03 8.51 -3.41
C GLY A 120 -22.63 7.20 -2.73
N VAL A 121 -21.33 6.87 -2.76
CA VAL A 121 -20.78 5.69 -2.05
C VAL A 121 -21.17 5.69 -0.58
N ARG A 122 -21.04 6.82 0.12
CA ARG A 122 -21.38 6.92 1.54
C ARG A 122 -22.85 6.66 1.82
N ARG A 123 -23.76 7.07 0.93
CA ARG A 123 -25.20 6.82 1.05
C ARG A 123 -25.56 5.35 0.79
N ALA A 124 -24.82 4.68 -0.09
CA ALA A 124 -25.04 3.28 -0.42
C ALA A 124 -24.28 2.29 0.48
N ALA A 125 -23.25 2.75 1.21
CA ALA A 125 -22.53 1.92 2.15
C ALA A 125 -23.50 1.39 3.23
N PRO A 126 -23.56 0.06 3.45
CA PRO A 126 -24.58 -0.55 4.31
C PRO A 126 -24.44 -0.16 5.78
N ASP A 127 -23.20 0.08 6.23
CA ASP A 127 -22.89 0.34 7.63
C ASP A 127 -21.60 1.16 7.78
N ARG A 128 -21.34 1.58 9.02
CA ARG A 128 -20.16 2.38 9.38
C ARG A 128 -18.84 1.62 9.20
N VAL A 129 -18.82 0.31 9.39
CA VAL A 129 -17.64 -0.54 9.28
C VAL A 129 -17.21 -0.66 7.82
N THR A 130 -18.15 -0.95 6.92
CA THR A 130 -17.94 -0.99 5.48
C THR A 130 -17.42 0.36 4.96
N TRP A 131 -18.01 1.48 5.42
CA TRP A 131 -17.51 2.82 5.11
C TRP A 131 -16.05 3.04 5.57
N GLN A 132 -15.72 2.59 6.78
CA GLN A 132 -14.35 2.68 7.32
C GLN A 132 -13.37 1.82 6.52
N ARG A 133 -13.78 0.63 6.07
CA ARG A 133 -12.94 -0.26 5.26
C ARG A 133 -12.68 0.30 3.87
N LEU A 134 -13.71 0.83 3.20
CA LEU A 134 -13.60 1.46 1.88
C LEU A 134 -12.71 2.71 1.88
N THR A 135 -12.85 3.54 2.91
CA THR A 135 -12.13 4.82 2.95
C THR A 135 -10.84 4.77 3.74
N GLY A 136 -10.63 3.74 4.56
CA GLY A 136 -9.53 3.63 5.51
C GLY A 136 -8.17 3.57 4.84
N GLY A 137 -8.01 2.65 3.88
CA GLY A 137 -6.73 2.23 3.32
C GLY A 137 -5.83 1.56 4.38
N VAL A 138 -4.77 0.89 3.91
CA VAL A 138 -3.77 0.23 4.76
C VAL A 138 -2.45 0.96 4.66
N VAL A 139 -1.89 1.33 5.80
CA VAL A 139 -0.51 1.82 5.90
C VAL A 139 0.40 0.63 6.14
N ILE A 140 1.44 0.50 5.33
CA ILE A 140 2.53 -0.46 5.54
C ILE A 140 3.69 0.32 6.15
N LEU A 141 4.07 -0.02 7.38
CA LEU A 141 5.15 0.63 8.11
C LEU A 141 6.47 -0.03 7.75
N LEU A 142 7.46 0.78 7.37
CA LEU A 142 8.80 0.36 7.02
C LEU A 142 9.76 0.66 8.17
N TYR A 143 10.32 -0.39 8.76
CA TYR A 143 11.40 -0.36 9.73
C TYR A 143 12.67 -1.02 9.15
N HIS A 144 13.81 -0.79 9.80
CA HIS A 144 15.08 -1.44 9.46
C HIS A 144 15.64 -2.10 10.72
N ALA A 145 16.62 -1.47 11.37
CA ALA A 145 17.29 -1.97 12.56
C ALA A 145 16.72 -1.41 13.87
N LEU A 146 16.93 -2.15 14.95
CA LEU A 146 16.62 -1.74 16.32
C LEU A 146 17.87 -1.58 17.18
N ALA A 147 17.87 -0.57 18.03
CA ALA A 147 18.95 -0.29 18.97
C ALA A 147 18.61 -0.79 20.40
N PRO A 148 19.52 -1.49 21.10
CA PRO A 148 19.44 -1.70 22.54
C PRO A 148 19.58 -0.39 23.32
N ARG A 149 19.53 -0.46 24.64
CA ARG A 149 19.62 0.73 25.49
C ARG A 149 21.04 1.31 25.43
N GLY A 150 21.16 2.57 25.03
CA GLY A 150 22.42 3.32 25.05
C GLY A 150 22.94 3.63 23.65
N GLU A 151 22.56 2.83 22.65
CA GLU A 151 22.89 3.12 21.25
C GLU A 151 22.09 4.34 20.73
N PRO A 152 22.74 5.30 20.05
CA PRO A 152 22.07 6.45 19.46
C PRO A 152 21.03 6.06 18.40
N ALA A 153 19.95 6.84 18.32
CA ALA A 153 18.97 6.68 17.24
C ALA A 153 19.50 7.33 15.96
N SER A 154 19.29 6.69 14.82
CA SER A 154 19.61 7.25 13.50
C SER A 154 18.39 7.26 12.59
N ARG A 155 18.58 7.48 11.28
CA ARG A 155 17.49 7.30 10.31
C ARG A 155 16.97 5.86 10.31
N TYR A 156 17.87 4.87 10.25
CA TYR A 156 17.54 3.46 10.09
C TYR A 156 17.55 2.66 11.38
N ILE A 157 18.07 3.22 12.48
CA ILE A 157 18.18 2.52 13.77
C ILE A 157 17.19 3.10 14.78
N LEU A 158 16.15 2.32 15.12
CA LEU A 158 15.12 2.70 16.08
C LEU A 158 15.39 2.11 17.47
N PRO A 159 15.49 2.92 18.54
CA PRO A 159 15.61 2.36 19.89
C PRO A 159 14.45 1.42 20.23
N ALA A 160 14.74 0.21 20.71
CA ALA A 160 13.75 -0.82 20.99
C ALA A 160 12.64 -0.34 21.95
N ARG A 161 12.98 0.53 22.91
CA ARG A 161 11.99 1.18 23.80
C ARG A 161 10.95 2.03 23.05
N ARG A 162 11.33 2.65 21.93
CA ARG A 162 10.41 3.44 21.08
C ARG A 162 9.54 2.50 20.24
N PHE A 163 10.11 1.43 19.70
CA PHE A 163 9.34 0.38 19.02
C PHE A 163 8.26 -0.21 19.94
N ALA A 164 8.62 -0.62 21.16
CA ALA A 164 7.67 -1.11 22.16
C ALA A 164 6.53 -0.11 22.45
N ARG A 165 6.84 1.19 22.53
CA ARG A 165 5.82 2.25 22.70
C ARG A 165 4.89 2.36 21.49
N GLN A 166 5.41 2.19 20.28
CA GLN A 166 4.61 2.22 19.05
C GLN A 166 3.67 1.01 18.98
N LEU A 167 4.16 -0.21 19.27
CA LEU A 167 3.32 -1.42 19.33
C LEU A 167 2.20 -1.30 20.38
N ARG A 168 2.56 -0.85 21.60
CA ARG A 168 1.58 -0.60 22.66
C ARG A 168 0.54 0.44 22.23
N TRP A 169 0.97 1.51 21.56
CA TRP A 169 0.08 2.55 21.06
C TRP A 169 -0.89 2.00 20.01
N LEU A 170 -0.42 1.21 19.04
CA LEU A 170 -1.27 0.56 18.03
C LEU A 170 -2.40 -0.24 18.69
N ARG A 171 -2.05 -1.09 19.67
CA ARG A 171 -3.01 -1.88 20.44
C ARG A 171 -4.02 -0.99 21.19
N LEU A 172 -3.55 0.01 21.94
CA LEU A 172 -4.42 0.91 22.71
C LEU A 172 -5.34 1.76 21.82
N ARG A 173 -4.95 2.00 20.57
CA ARG A 173 -5.76 2.72 19.57
C ARG A 173 -6.63 1.78 18.72
N GLY A 174 -6.62 0.48 19.00
CA GLY A 174 -7.45 -0.50 18.30
C GLY A 174 -7.07 -0.65 16.82
N TYR A 175 -5.77 -0.59 16.51
CA TYR A 175 -5.28 -1.02 15.20
C TYR A 175 -5.22 -2.54 15.14
N THR A 176 -5.55 -3.07 13.97
CA THR A 176 -5.38 -4.49 13.63
C THR A 176 -4.08 -4.62 12.86
N VAL A 177 -3.07 -5.28 13.43
CA VAL A 177 -1.81 -5.54 12.73
C VAL A 177 -1.98 -6.81 11.90
N LEU A 178 -1.91 -6.68 10.58
CA LEU A 178 -1.99 -7.80 9.65
C LEU A 178 -0.58 -8.22 9.22
N GLY A 179 -0.39 -9.52 8.98
CA GLY A 179 0.74 -9.98 8.19
C GLY A 179 0.62 -9.52 6.73
N LEU A 180 1.74 -9.36 6.02
CA LEU A 180 1.69 -8.93 4.62
C LEU A 180 0.92 -9.94 3.75
N ASP A 181 1.11 -11.24 3.98
CA ASP A 181 0.37 -12.32 3.32
C ASP A 181 -1.15 -12.19 3.50
N GLU A 182 -1.60 -11.86 4.71
CA GLU A 182 -3.02 -11.67 5.02
C GLU A 182 -3.58 -10.44 4.30
N TYR A 183 -2.83 -9.34 4.32
CA TYR A 183 -3.22 -8.14 3.60
C TYR A 183 -3.30 -8.37 2.07
N VAL A 184 -2.35 -9.08 1.49
CA VAL A 184 -2.34 -9.42 0.07
C VAL A 184 -3.46 -10.42 -0.26
N ARG A 185 -3.73 -11.39 0.61
CA ARG A 185 -4.86 -12.32 0.46
C ARG A 185 -6.18 -11.59 0.34
N HIS A 186 -6.44 -10.58 1.19
CA HIS A 186 -7.64 -9.74 1.05
C HIS A 186 -7.78 -9.14 -0.35
N ARG A 187 -6.67 -8.72 -0.99
CA ARG A 187 -6.70 -8.17 -2.34
C ARG A 187 -7.04 -9.21 -3.40
N LEU A 188 -6.40 -10.38 -3.31
CA LEU A 188 -6.60 -11.48 -4.25
C LEU A 188 -8.03 -12.04 -4.16
N GLU A 189 -8.58 -12.11 -2.95
CA GLU A 189 -9.96 -12.56 -2.70
C GLU A 189 -10.98 -11.42 -2.86
N HIS A 190 -10.54 -10.24 -3.28
CA HIS A 190 -11.38 -9.06 -3.49
C HIS A 190 -12.21 -8.65 -2.27
N THR A 191 -11.67 -8.89 -1.08
CA THR A 191 -12.24 -8.47 0.19
C THR A 191 -11.51 -7.26 0.74
N LEU A 192 -12.17 -6.48 1.60
CA LEU A 192 -11.51 -5.36 2.29
C LEU A 192 -10.86 -5.87 3.58
N PRO A 193 -9.70 -5.37 4.00
CA PRO A 193 -9.18 -5.71 5.33
C PRO A 193 -10.07 -5.13 6.45
N PRO A 194 -9.93 -5.57 7.70
CA PRO A 194 -10.62 -4.99 8.85
C PRO A 194 -10.37 -3.48 8.99
N PRO A 195 -11.26 -2.71 9.66
CA PRO A 195 -10.99 -1.31 9.98
C PRO A 195 -9.69 -1.15 10.77
N ARG A 196 -9.01 -0.01 10.58
CA ARG A 196 -7.73 0.32 11.25
C ARG A 196 -6.64 -0.75 11.05
N SER A 197 -6.62 -1.39 9.90
CA SER A 197 -5.55 -2.31 9.54
C SER A 197 -4.24 -1.58 9.25
N VAL A 198 -3.14 -2.16 9.72
CA VAL A 198 -1.75 -1.71 9.49
C VAL A 198 -0.89 -2.95 9.26
N VAL A 199 0.14 -2.83 8.43
CA VAL A 199 1.15 -3.89 8.25
C VAL A 199 2.48 -3.37 8.77
N ILE A 200 3.27 -4.25 9.40
CA ILE A 200 4.62 -3.94 9.87
C ILE A 200 5.61 -4.72 8.99
N THR A 201 6.57 -4.02 8.38
CA THR A 201 7.66 -4.62 7.63
C THR A 201 9.01 -4.18 8.20
N LEU A 202 9.98 -5.08 8.20
CA LEU A 202 11.36 -4.81 8.59
C LEU A 202 12.28 -5.19 7.43
N ASP A 203 13.06 -4.26 6.93
CA ASP A 203 13.96 -4.49 5.80
C ASP A 203 15.34 -4.98 6.28
N ASP A 204 16.13 -5.49 5.34
CA ASP A 204 17.51 -5.98 5.43
C ASP A 204 17.77 -7.24 6.26
N ALA A 205 16.84 -7.63 7.14
CA ALA A 205 17.00 -8.74 8.09
C ALA A 205 18.21 -8.57 9.04
N TYR A 206 18.33 -7.40 9.69
CA TYR A 206 19.30 -7.22 10.79
C TYR A 206 19.08 -8.24 11.93
N ALA A 207 20.17 -8.66 12.57
CA ALA A 207 20.11 -9.62 13.68
C ALA A 207 19.25 -9.12 14.86
N ASP A 208 19.24 -7.81 15.08
CA ASP A 208 18.41 -7.19 16.11
C ASP A 208 16.89 -7.29 15.86
N ASN A 209 16.46 -7.64 14.64
CA ASN A 209 15.07 -8.00 14.37
C ASN A 209 14.70 -9.27 15.15
N ALA A 210 15.62 -10.25 15.21
CA ALA A 210 15.46 -11.47 16.01
C ALA A 210 15.60 -11.17 17.51
N GLU A 211 16.61 -10.41 17.89
CA GLU A 211 16.99 -10.23 19.29
C GLU A 211 16.10 -9.23 20.04
N LEU A 212 15.61 -8.19 19.35
CA LEU A 212 14.88 -7.07 19.96
C LEU A 212 13.45 -6.94 19.45
N ALA A 213 13.23 -7.01 18.13
CA ALA A 213 11.89 -6.79 17.58
C ALA A 213 10.94 -7.96 17.87
N HIS A 214 11.41 -9.18 17.66
CA HIS A 214 10.60 -10.39 17.82
C HIS A 214 10.03 -10.58 19.24
N PRO A 215 10.81 -10.50 20.33
CA PRO A 215 10.26 -10.60 21.69
C PRO A 215 9.18 -9.55 21.98
N LEU A 216 9.33 -8.34 21.43
CA LEU A 216 8.36 -7.25 21.59
C LEU A 216 7.06 -7.50 20.79
N LEU A 217 7.17 -8.01 19.55
CA LEU A 217 6.03 -8.41 18.74
C LEU A 217 5.24 -9.55 19.41
N ARG A 218 5.95 -10.61 19.83
CA ARG A 218 5.38 -11.78 20.52
C ARG A 218 4.66 -11.38 21.81
N ARG A 219 5.25 -10.52 22.64
CA ARG A 219 4.62 -10.00 23.87
C ARG A 219 3.27 -9.31 23.61
N HIS A 220 3.11 -8.70 22.44
CA HIS A 220 1.89 -8.02 22.05
C HIS A 220 0.93 -8.87 21.21
N GLY A 221 1.30 -10.12 20.88
CA GLY A 221 0.54 -10.98 19.97
C GLY A 221 0.45 -10.41 18.56
N LEU A 222 1.51 -9.72 18.10
CA LEU A 222 1.58 -9.08 16.80
C LEU A 222 2.56 -9.81 15.90
N THR A 223 2.40 -9.65 14.58
CA THR A 223 3.30 -10.18 13.56
C THR A 223 3.94 -9.05 12.76
N ALA A 224 4.95 -9.40 11.95
CA ALA A 224 5.61 -8.55 10.98
C ALA A 224 6.13 -9.39 9.81
N THR A 225 6.48 -8.72 8.71
CA THR A 225 7.17 -9.35 7.57
C THR A 225 8.59 -8.81 7.45
N ILE A 226 9.58 -9.71 7.41
CA ILE A 226 10.99 -9.37 7.25
C ILE A 226 11.38 -9.54 5.78
N PHE A 227 11.95 -8.50 5.16
CA PHE A 227 12.52 -8.59 3.83
C PHE A 227 14.03 -8.84 3.95
N ALA A 228 14.49 -10.01 3.48
CA ALA A 228 15.84 -10.48 3.71
C ALA A 228 16.72 -10.37 2.45
N VAL A 229 17.94 -9.89 2.63
CA VAL A 229 19.01 -9.94 1.63
C VAL A 229 19.63 -11.34 1.69
N SER A 230 19.31 -12.21 0.75
CA SER A 230 19.52 -13.66 0.94
C SER A 230 20.98 -14.07 1.13
N ARG A 231 21.92 -13.46 0.40
CA ARG A 231 23.37 -13.72 0.56
C ARG A 231 23.99 -12.96 1.74
N GLY A 232 23.26 -12.03 2.35
CA GLY A 232 23.68 -11.31 3.55
C GLY A 232 23.42 -12.08 4.85
N MET A 233 22.59 -13.13 4.83
CA MET A 233 22.22 -13.88 6.03
C MET A 233 23.46 -14.41 6.78
N GLY A 234 23.57 -14.08 8.07
CA GLY A 234 24.68 -14.44 8.94
C GLY A 234 25.98 -13.63 8.71
N GLN A 235 25.94 -12.60 7.86
CA GLN A 235 27.08 -11.72 7.56
C GLN A 235 26.91 -10.34 8.20
N LEU A 236 27.81 -9.42 7.89
CA LEU A 236 27.68 -8.00 8.23
C LEU A 236 27.08 -7.23 7.05
N ASN A 237 26.33 -6.16 7.33
CA ASN A 237 25.91 -5.22 6.28
C ASN A 237 27.13 -4.45 5.74
N LEU A 238 27.56 -4.79 4.53
CA LEU A 238 28.68 -4.14 3.84
C LEU A 238 28.25 -3.24 2.67
N TRP A 239 26.99 -3.29 2.24
CA TRP A 239 26.48 -2.49 1.12
C TRP A 239 26.11 -1.05 1.52
N SER A 240 26.09 -0.76 2.81
CA SER A 240 25.70 0.55 3.35
C SER A 240 26.92 1.40 3.72
N GLU A 241 27.91 1.48 2.83
CA GLU A 241 29.15 2.23 3.08
C GLU A 241 28.86 3.69 3.45
N GLY A 242 29.40 4.13 4.60
CA GLY A 242 29.21 5.48 5.15
C GLY A 242 27.86 5.73 5.82
N ALA A 243 26.96 4.75 5.88
CA ALA A 243 25.69 4.86 6.58
C ALA A 243 25.77 4.34 8.03
N GLU A 244 24.81 4.72 8.87
CA GLU A 244 24.81 4.38 10.30
C GLU A 244 24.64 2.88 10.58
N VAL A 245 24.24 2.10 9.58
CA VAL A 245 24.02 0.64 9.66
C VAL A 245 25.19 -0.18 9.09
N GLN A 246 26.27 0.48 8.65
CA GLN A 246 27.46 -0.23 8.17
C GLN A 246 28.04 -1.15 9.25
N GLY A 247 28.43 -2.36 8.83
CA GLY A 247 29.03 -3.36 9.71
C GLY A 247 28.04 -3.98 10.71
N ARG A 248 26.76 -3.63 10.64
CA ARG A 248 25.75 -4.17 11.54
C ARG A 248 25.48 -5.65 11.22
N PRO A 249 25.43 -6.54 12.22
CA PRO A 249 25.16 -7.95 11.99
C PRO A 249 23.78 -8.20 11.38
N LEU A 250 23.75 -9.11 10.42
CA LEU A 250 22.54 -9.63 9.79
C LEU A 250 22.14 -10.94 10.45
N MET A 251 20.85 -11.21 10.41
CA MET A 251 20.24 -12.39 11.01
C MET A 251 20.84 -13.67 10.43
N THR A 252 21.12 -14.65 11.28
CA THR A 252 21.51 -15.99 10.80
C THR A 252 20.29 -16.72 10.25
N TRP A 253 20.53 -17.77 9.46
CA TRP A 253 19.43 -18.58 8.97
C TRP A 253 18.67 -19.31 10.08
N GLU A 254 19.36 -19.74 11.14
CA GLU A 254 18.77 -20.43 12.28
C GLU A 254 17.81 -19.50 13.03
N GLN A 255 18.20 -18.22 13.20
CA GLN A 255 17.32 -17.18 13.72
C GLN A 255 16.10 -16.99 12.80
N ALA A 256 16.29 -16.91 11.48
CA ALA A 256 15.20 -16.74 10.52
C ALA A 256 14.19 -17.91 10.53
N GLU A 257 14.69 -19.14 10.60
CA GLU A 257 13.86 -20.36 10.73
C GLU A 257 13.07 -20.36 12.05
N GLU A 258 13.67 -19.89 13.15
CA GLU A 258 12.97 -19.69 14.43
C GLU A 258 11.83 -18.68 14.32
N LEU A 259 12.11 -17.51 13.78
CA LEU A 259 11.12 -16.44 13.58
C LEU A 259 9.97 -16.89 12.68
N ARG A 260 10.27 -17.67 11.64
CA ARG A 260 9.25 -18.24 10.74
C ARG A 260 8.33 -19.20 11.50
N ARG A 261 8.89 -20.08 12.34
CA ARG A 261 8.12 -20.99 13.21
C ARG A 261 7.24 -20.23 14.21
N ASP A 262 7.72 -19.09 14.71
CA ASP A 262 6.98 -18.21 15.62
C ASP A 262 5.95 -17.31 14.90
N GLY A 263 5.78 -17.45 13.58
CA GLY A 263 4.70 -16.83 12.80
C GLY A 263 5.04 -15.49 12.17
N LEU A 264 6.32 -15.12 12.07
CA LEU A 264 6.73 -13.98 11.25
C LEU A 264 6.76 -14.35 9.76
N GLY A 265 6.38 -13.39 8.92
CA GLY A 265 6.49 -13.54 7.47
C GLY A 265 7.88 -13.22 6.97
N PHE A 266 8.26 -13.79 5.83
CA PHE A 266 9.51 -13.47 5.12
C PHE A 266 9.24 -13.14 3.66
N GLY A 267 9.96 -12.14 3.16
CA GLY A 267 10.02 -11.72 1.77
C GLY A 267 11.46 -11.55 1.31
N ALA A 268 11.67 -11.44 0.00
CA ALA A 268 12.99 -11.22 -0.59
C ALA A 268 13.35 -9.73 -0.68
N HIS A 269 14.63 -9.40 -0.48
CA HIS A 269 15.20 -8.06 -0.63
C HIS A 269 16.45 -8.08 -1.52
N THR A 270 16.32 -8.78 -2.66
CA THR A 270 17.41 -9.19 -3.56
C THR A 270 18.45 -10.11 -2.91
N ARG A 271 19.46 -10.53 -3.69
CA ARG A 271 20.54 -11.41 -3.20
C ARG A 271 21.59 -10.61 -2.46
N THR A 272 21.97 -9.46 -3.02
CA THR A 272 23.12 -8.67 -2.54
C THR A 272 22.77 -7.24 -2.13
N HIS A 273 21.47 -6.90 -2.08
CA HIS A 273 20.96 -5.54 -1.88
C HIS A 273 21.24 -4.58 -3.05
N ALA A 274 21.46 -5.10 -4.26
CA ALA A 274 21.66 -4.29 -5.47
C ALA A 274 20.46 -3.38 -5.79
N SER A 275 20.74 -2.14 -6.22
CA SER A 275 19.73 -1.26 -6.82
C SER A 275 19.34 -1.81 -8.19
N LEU A 276 18.08 -2.21 -8.37
CA LEU A 276 17.65 -2.92 -9.57
C LEU A 276 17.57 -2.10 -10.86
N PRO A 277 17.14 -0.83 -10.86
CA PRO A 277 16.98 -0.10 -12.12
C PRO A 277 18.28 0.00 -12.91
N GLY A 278 18.20 -0.35 -14.19
CA GLY A 278 19.34 -0.33 -15.11
C GLY A 278 20.28 -1.54 -15.03
N LEU A 279 20.02 -2.54 -14.18
CA LEU A 279 20.80 -3.78 -14.19
C LEU A 279 20.61 -4.56 -15.50
N PRO A 280 21.64 -5.26 -16.00
CA PRO A 280 21.51 -6.20 -17.11
C PRO A 280 20.50 -7.32 -16.78
N PRO A 281 19.75 -7.86 -17.77
CA PRO A 281 18.71 -8.86 -17.52
C PRO A 281 19.18 -10.10 -16.73
N ALA A 282 20.40 -10.57 -16.97
CA ALA A 282 20.95 -11.72 -16.25
C ALA A 282 21.20 -11.41 -14.77
N GLU A 283 21.77 -10.24 -14.46
CA GLU A 283 22.00 -9.79 -13.08
C GLU A 283 20.68 -9.50 -12.36
N LEU A 284 19.72 -8.88 -13.06
CA LEU A 284 18.39 -8.64 -12.53
C LEU A 284 17.67 -9.96 -12.18
N GLY A 285 17.78 -10.95 -13.06
CA GLY A 285 17.25 -12.29 -12.83
C GLY A 285 17.91 -13.01 -11.65
N ASP A 286 19.25 -12.90 -11.51
CA ASP A 286 19.98 -13.46 -10.36
C ASP A 286 19.55 -12.79 -9.06
N GLU A 287 19.52 -11.47 -9.02
CA GLU A 287 19.14 -10.70 -7.82
C GLU A 287 17.70 -10.97 -7.39
N VAL A 288 16.75 -11.02 -8.32
CA VAL A 288 15.33 -11.16 -8.02
C VAL A 288 14.93 -12.63 -7.88
N GLY A 289 15.13 -13.44 -8.91
CA GLY A 289 14.75 -14.86 -8.91
C GLY A 289 15.64 -15.69 -7.99
N GLY A 290 16.95 -15.43 -8.00
CA GLY A 290 17.89 -16.14 -7.15
C GLY A 290 17.65 -15.90 -5.65
N SER A 291 17.27 -14.69 -5.24
CA SER A 291 16.97 -14.41 -3.83
C SER A 291 15.75 -15.17 -3.33
N ARG A 292 14.75 -15.36 -4.19
CA ARG A 292 13.60 -16.23 -3.90
C ARG A 292 14.05 -17.67 -3.66
N VAL A 293 14.86 -18.23 -4.57
CA VAL A 293 15.35 -19.62 -4.48
C VAL A 293 16.14 -19.83 -3.19
N ASP A 294 17.06 -18.92 -2.86
CA ASP A 294 17.87 -19.00 -1.64
C ASP A 294 17.01 -19.08 -0.38
N LEU A 295 16.00 -18.20 -0.30
CA LEU A 295 15.12 -18.09 0.86
C LEU A 295 14.12 -19.25 0.93
N GLU A 296 13.54 -19.68 -0.19
CA GLU A 296 12.59 -20.79 -0.24
C GLU A 296 13.22 -22.12 0.20
N GLY A 297 14.53 -22.30 -0.07
CA GLY A 297 15.27 -23.49 0.34
C GLY A 297 15.32 -23.72 1.87
N ARG A 298 15.13 -22.68 2.69
CA ARG A 298 15.18 -22.78 4.17
C ARG A 298 13.92 -22.31 4.88
N LEU A 299 13.20 -21.35 4.31
CA LEU A 299 12.08 -20.67 4.97
C LEU A 299 10.71 -21.03 4.38
N GLY A 300 10.65 -21.95 3.40
CA GLY A 300 9.45 -22.25 2.65
C GLY A 300 9.01 -21.09 1.75
N ALA A 301 7.76 -21.10 1.27
CA ALA A 301 7.27 -20.16 0.26
C ALA A 301 7.60 -18.68 0.54
N ILE A 302 8.14 -18.00 -0.47
CA ILE A 302 8.47 -16.57 -0.43
C ILE A 302 7.63 -15.86 -1.50
N ARG A 303 6.62 -15.13 -1.05
CA ARG A 303 5.58 -14.55 -1.92
C ARG A 303 5.73 -13.06 -2.15
N HIS A 304 6.58 -12.40 -1.37
CA HIS A 304 6.67 -10.95 -1.34
C HIS A 304 8.09 -10.48 -1.59
N PHE A 305 8.20 -9.34 -2.27
CA PHE A 305 9.47 -8.69 -2.58
C PHE A 305 9.49 -7.26 -2.03
N ALA A 306 10.66 -6.72 -1.69
CA ALA A 306 10.86 -5.30 -1.47
C ALA A 306 12.02 -4.82 -2.32
N TYR A 307 11.86 -3.69 -3.01
CA TYR A 307 12.92 -3.12 -3.84
C TYR A 307 13.96 -2.41 -2.96
N PRO A 308 15.26 -2.75 -3.05
CA PRO A 308 16.31 -2.03 -2.34
C PRO A 308 16.26 -0.53 -2.64
N TYR A 309 16.42 0.28 -1.60
CA TYR A 309 16.28 1.75 -1.66
C TYR A 309 14.92 2.24 -2.19
N GLY A 310 13.93 1.35 -2.32
CA GLY A 310 12.64 1.60 -2.94
C GLY A 310 12.69 2.00 -4.42
N ARG A 311 13.81 1.74 -5.10
CA ARG A 311 14.01 2.09 -6.50
C ARG A 311 13.49 0.97 -7.40
N LEU A 312 12.61 1.33 -8.32
CA LEU A 312 12.04 0.43 -9.31
C LEU A 312 11.85 1.15 -10.65
N ASP A 313 11.82 0.37 -11.71
CA ASP A 313 11.52 0.72 -13.09
C ASP A 313 10.65 -0.39 -13.69
N GLU A 314 10.22 -0.24 -14.95
CA GLU A 314 9.37 -1.25 -15.57
C GLU A 314 10.04 -2.62 -15.70
N ALA A 315 11.35 -2.66 -15.92
CA ALA A 315 12.10 -3.91 -16.07
C ALA A 315 12.17 -4.68 -14.75
N SER A 316 12.47 -4.00 -13.66
CA SER A 316 12.51 -4.60 -12.32
C SER A 316 11.13 -5.05 -11.84
N VAL A 317 10.05 -4.32 -12.14
CA VAL A 317 8.68 -4.77 -11.86
C VAL A 317 8.38 -6.07 -12.62
N ARG A 318 8.65 -6.11 -13.93
CA ARG A 318 8.47 -7.34 -14.74
C ARG A 318 9.29 -8.51 -14.20
N ALA A 319 10.54 -8.30 -13.84
CA ALA A 319 11.39 -9.35 -13.29
C ALA A 319 10.83 -9.93 -11.98
N VAL A 320 10.24 -9.10 -11.12
CA VAL A 320 9.58 -9.56 -9.89
C VAL A 320 8.29 -10.34 -10.19
N GLU A 321 7.52 -9.91 -11.17
CA GLU A 321 6.33 -10.63 -11.63
C GLU A 321 6.69 -12.01 -12.22
N GLU A 322 7.66 -12.05 -13.14
CA GLU A 322 8.13 -13.25 -13.83
C GLU A 322 8.84 -14.23 -12.90
N ALA A 323 9.52 -13.74 -11.86
CA ALA A 323 10.06 -14.57 -10.77
C ALA A 323 8.97 -15.19 -9.88
N GLY A 324 7.69 -14.88 -10.13
CA GLY A 324 6.52 -15.51 -9.51
C GLY A 324 6.17 -14.96 -8.12
N PHE A 325 6.67 -13.77 -7.76
CA PHE A 325 6.21 -13.09 -6.56
C PHE A 325 4.74 -12.65 -6.74
N VAL A 326 4.04 -12.46 -5.62
CA VAL A 326 2.61 -12.12 -5.60
C VAL A 326 2.40 -10.63 -5.30
N SER A 327 3.36 -9.99 -4.66
CA SER A 327 3.36 -8.55 -4.42
C SER A 327 4.76 -8.02 -4.19
N ALA A 328 4.95 -6.72 -4.39
CA ALA A 328 6.20 -6.05 -4.09
C ALA A 328 6.00 -4.68 -3.45
N CYS A 329 6.92 -4.31 -2.57
CA CYS A 329 6.91 -3.08 -1.80
C CYS A 329 7.97 -2.09 -2.30
N GLY A 330 7.54 -0.89 -2.67
CA GLY A 330 8.42 0.27 -2.86
C GLY A 330 8.52 1.12 -1.59
N ILE A 331 8.94 2.37 -1.73
CA ILE A 331 8.99 3.35 -0.62
C ILE A 331 8.14 4.60 -0.85
N GLU A 332 7.35 4.65 -1.92
CA GLU A 332 6.40 5.75 -2.12
C GLU A 332 5.46 5.80 -0.91
N GLU A 333 5.38 6.94 -0.23
CA GLU A 333 4.52 7.09 0.93
C GLU A 333 3.05 7.17 0.52
N GLY A 334 2.21 6.41 1.20
CA GLY A 334 0.78 6.48 0.97
C GLY A 334 0.03 5.36 1.66
N ARG A 335 -1.30 5.41 1.49
CA ARG A 335 -2.16 4.28 1.83
C ARG A 335 -2.35 3.40 0.63
N ASN A 336 -2.39 2.12 0.92
CA ASN A 336 -2.72 1.11 -0.05
C ASN A 336 -4.23 0.81 0.02
N SER A 337 -4.88 0.81 -1.13
CA SER A 337 -6.31 0.49 -1.33
C SER A 337 -6.41 -0.55 -2.46
N PRO A 338 -7.49 -1.32 -2.62
CA PRO A 338 -7.57 -2.36 -3.66
C PRO A 338 -7.01 -1.97 -5.05
N GLY A 339 -7.21 -0.73 -5.50
CA GLY A 339 -6.65 -0.22 -6.76
C GLY A 339 -5.18 0.25 -6.74
N THR A 340 -4.44 0.06 -5.65
CA THR A 340 -2.97 0.28 -5.61
C THR A 340 -2.29 -0.89 -6.31
N PRO A 341 -1.30 -0.65 -7.21
CA PRO A 341 -0.61 -1.73 -7.92
C PRO A 341 0.03 -2.75 -6.95
N PRO A 342 -0.15 -4.07 -7.17
CA PRO A 342 0.33 -5.10 -6.25
C PRO A 342 1.86 -5.21 -6.20
N PHE A 343 2.56 -4.83 -7.28
CA PHE A 343 4.01 -4.84 -7.38
C PHE A 343 4.66 -3.47 -7.11
N ALA A 344 3.88 -2.51 -6.60
CA ALA A 344 4.37 -1.20 -6.16
C ALA A 344 3.58 -0.73 -4.92
N LEU A 345 3.48 -1.61 -3.92
CA LEU A 345 2.87 -1.28 -2.64
C LEU A 345 3.66 -0.16 -1.95
N ARG A 346 2.91 0.77 -1.39
CA ARG A 346 3.38 1.98 -0.72
C ARG A 346 3.76 1.69 0.72
N ARG A 347 4.83 2.29 1.21
CA ARG A 347 5.31 2.15 2.59
C ARG A 347 5.63 3.49 3.21
N CYS A 348 5.47 3.58 4.53
CA CYS A 348 5.86 4.77 5.29
C CYS A 348 7.07 4.41 6.17
N GLU A 349 8.22 5.01 5.87
CA GLU A 349 9.44 4.88 6.65
C GLU A 349 9.24 5.43 8.07
N ILE A 350 9.55 4.60 9.06
CA ILE A 350 9.61 5.00 10.46
C ILE A 350 11.07 5.15 10.85
N ARG A 351 11.47 6.39 11.15
CA ARG A 351 12.86 6.69 11.50
C ARG A 351 13.11 6.52 12.99
N GLY A 352 14.35 6.20 13.33
CA GLY A 352 14.78 6.12 14.73
C GLY A 352 14.55 7.40 15.53
N THR A 353 14.64 8.54 14.84
CA THR A 353 14.41 9.89 15.40
C THR A 353 12.94 10.29 15.53
N ASP A 354 12.00 9.51 14.98
CA ASP A 354 10.59 9.85 15.02
C ASP A 354 10.01 9.75 16.45
N SER A 355 9.28 10.78 16.87
CA SER A 355 8.53 10.78 18.12
C SER A 355 7.25 9.95 18.01
N LEU A 356 6.64 9.58 19.13
CA LEU A 356 5.36 8.87 19.12
C LEU A 356 4.24 9.71 18.46
N LEU A 357 4.28 11.04 18.60
CA LEU A 357 3.37 11.95 17.92
C LEU A 357 3.56 11.88 16.39
N ARG A 358 4.82 11.91 15.93
CA ARG A 358 5.14 11.80 14.51
C ARG A 358 4.68 10.45 13.95
N PHE A 359 4.94 9.35 14.65
CA PHE A 359 4.42 8.03 14.32
C PHE A 359 2.88 8.00 14.17
N ALA A 360 2.16 8.58 15.14
CA ALA A 360 0.70 8.67 15.10
C ALA A 360 0.21 9.50 13.90
N LEU A 361 0.88 10.61 13.60
CA LEU A 361 0.58 11.44 12.43
C LEU A 361 0.88 10.71 11.12
N THR A 362 1.96 9.93 11.04
CA THR A 362 2.27 9.09 9.87
C THR A 362 1.13 8.14 9.56
N LEU A 363 0.58 7.45 10.57
CA LEU A 363 -0.59 6.57 10.38
C LEU A 363 -1.86 7.36 10.01
N ALA A 364 -2.08 8.51 10.65
CA ALA A 364 -3.26 9.35 10.42
C ALA A 364 -3.26 10.05 9.05
N LEU A 365 -2.08 10.32 8.48
CA LEU A 365 -1.91 10.97 7.17
C LEU A 365 -1.54 9.98 6.07
N GLY A 366 -1.07 8.78 6.41
CA GLY A 366 -0.57 7.79 5.46
C GLY A 366 0.71 8.26 4.77
N LYS A 367 1.44 9.16 5.41
CA LYS A 367 2.70 9.75 4.97
C LYS A 367 3.37 10.49 6.12
N ARG A 368 4.69 10.61 6.08
CA ARG A 368 5.46 11.22 7.17
C ARG A 368 5.30 12.76 7.13
N PRO A 369 5.06 13.43 8.27
CA PRO A 369 4.98 14.89 8.29
C PRO A 369 6.33 15.55 7.95
N GLY A 370 6.31 16.49 7.01
CA GLY A 370 7.50 17.24 6.59
C GLY A 370 8.45 16.47 5.65
N SER A 371 8.00 15.35 5.09
CA SER A 371 8.63 14.66 3.96
C SER A 371 8.50 15.44 2.66
#